data_AF-A0A0V1D0H7-F1
#
_entry.id   AF-A0A0V1D0H7-F1
#
_cell.length_a   1.000
_cell.length_b   1.000
_cell.length_c   1.000
_cell.angle_alpha   90.00
_cell.angle_beta   90.00
_cell.angle_gamma   90.00
#
_symmetry.space_group_name_H-M   'P 1'
#
loop_
_entity.id
_entity.type
_entity.pdbx_description
1 polymer ?
#
loop_
_entity_poly.entity_id
_entity_poly.type
_entity_poly.pdbx_seq_one_letter_code
_entity_poly.pdbx_strand_id
1 'polypeptide(L)'
;MPSGKRDTERKVNAPVNTGPSPDSDERVNNPTEGADESARGSGPLQWGPVREMMPSAYRGDYYRPPPAFRPEMDSVEWLERLEDFLCLSRVPPSDRGMAARYLLSDSVRRELYPAGQTRDDSFEEFRRRLLDAYGPEESTGQQIERFHSLHQREGQTVEQYAQEVAEVGRRAGVTERDLVARFAGGITSKEAYLAIRLQEPATLVRRWHHFPDRPPL
;
A
#
# COMPACT_ATOMS: atom_id res chain seq x y z
N MET A 1 -39.16 -10.49 -51.37
CA MET A 1 -38.55 -11.33 -52.42
C MET A 1 -37.60 -12.32 -51.78
N PRO A 2 -37.63 -13.60 -52.15
CA PRO A 2 -36.78 -14.68 -51.60
C PRO A 2 -35.55 -14.94 -52.47
N SER A 3 -34.44 -15.43 -51.90
CA SER A 3 -33.36 -16.19 -52.59
C SER A 3 -32.23 -16.48 -51.59
N GLY A 4 -31.66 -17.67 -51.44
CA GLY A 4 -31.85 -18.93 -52.14
C GLY A 4 -31.22 -20.08 -51.34
N LYS A 5 -31.80 -21.27 -51.46
CA LYS A 5 -31.29 -22.55 -50.98
C LYS A 5 -30.41 -23.22 -52.06
N ARG A 6 -29.64 -24.23 -51.61
CA ARG A 6 -29.12 -25.46 -52.26
C ARG A 6 -27.59 -25.51 -52.20
N ASP A 7 -26.95 -26.41 -51.45
CA ASP A 7 -26.97 -27.89 -51.39
C ASP A 7 -26.52 -28.59 -52.68
N THR A 8 -25.39 -29.30 -52.59
CA THR A 8 -25.14 -30.60 -53.24
C THR A 8 -23.98 -31.27 -52.46
N GLU A 9 -24.25 -32.26 -51.61
CA GLU A 9 -24.43 -33.70 -51.91
C GLU A 9 -23.09 -34.45 -51.79
N ARG A 10 -22.83 -35.09 -50.65
CA ARG A 10 -23.15 -36.49 -50.30
C ARG A 10 -22.21 -37.49 -50.99
N LYS A 11 -21.43 -38.21 -50.17
CA LYS A 11 -21.24 -39.64 -50.40
C LYS A 11 -21.38 -40.38 -49.08
N VAL A 12 -22.58 -40.90 -48.92
CA VAL A 12 -22.95 -41.98 -48.00
C VAL A 12 -22.02 -43.17 -48.21
N ASN A 13 -21.61 -43.81 -47.12
CA ASN A 13 -21.67 -45.26 -46.94
C ASN A 13 -21.72 -45.56 -45.42
N ALA A 14 -22.77 -46.25 -45.00
CA ALA A 14 -22.94 -46.97 -43.71
C ALA A 14 -23.16 -48.47 -44.09
N PRO A 15 -23.25 -49.49 -43.19
CA PRO A 15 -23.58 -49.38 -41.76
C PRO A 15 -23.00 -50.45 -40.77
N VAL A 16 -23.29 -50.23 -39.47
CA VAL A 16 -23.80 -51.18 -38.44
C VAL A 16 -22.90 -52.24 -37.74
N ASN A 17 -22.88 -52.09 -36.40
CA ASN A 17 -22.81 -53.01 -35.26
C ASN A 17 -21.80 -54.18 -35.23
N THR A 18 -21.10 -54.31 -34.09
CA THR A 18 -21.39 -55.36 -33.08
C THR A 18 -20.85 -54.89 -31.71
N GLY A 19 -21.58 -55.19 -30.64
CA GLY A 19 -21.32 -54.77 -29.25
C GLY A 19 -20.15 -55.48 -28.54
N PRO A 20 -20.15 -55.47 -27.19
CA PRO A 20 -18.95 -55.38 -26.35
C PRO A 20 -18.32 -56.75 -26.05
N SER A 21 -16.99 -56.81 -25.91
CA SER A 21 -16.30 -58.00 -25.41
C SER A 21 -15.89 -57.83 -23.95
N PRO A 22 -16.38 -58.72 -23.06
CA PRO A 22 -15.80 -58.96 -21.75
C PRO A 22 -14.84 -60.15 -21.77
N ASP A 23 -14.10 -60.20 -20.68
CA ASP A 23 -13.59 -61.36 -19.97
C ASP A 23 -12.33 -62.08 -20.44
N SER A 24 -11.50 -62.33 -19.44
CA SER A 24 -10.17 -62.91 -19.49
C SER A 24 -10.31 -64.37 -19.07
N ASP A 25 -9.81 -65.30 -19.87
CA ASP A 25 -9.69 -66.68 -19.43
C ASP A 25 -8.22 -67.02 -19.13
N GLU A 26 -8.07 -67.55 -17.93
CA GLU A 26 -6.85 -67.88 -17.23
C GLU A 26 -6.11 -69.02 -17.94
N ARG A 27 -4.84 -68.83 -18.28
CA ARG A 27 -3.95 -69.97 -18.49
C ARG A 27 -2.55 -69.73 -17.96
N VAL A 28 -2.40 -70.15 -16.72
CA VAL A 28 -1.17 -70.43 -15.99
C VAL A 28 -0.31 -71.43 -16.75
N ASN A 29 0.94 -71.05 -17.05
CA ASN A 29 2.13 -71.88 -16.81
C ASN A 29 3.45 -71.21 -17.28
N ASN A 30 4.27 -70.80 -16.30
CA ASN A 30 5.69 -70.46 -16.43
C ASN A 30 6.52 -71.76 -16.66
N PRO A 31 7.77 -71.73 -17.20
CA PRO A 31 8.91 -71.55 -16.29
C PRO A 31 10.22 -70.94 -16.87
N THR A 32 11.00 -70.40 -15.92
CA THR A 32 12.48 -70.48 -15.81
C THR A 32 13.37 -69.51 -16.60
N GLU A 33 13.87 -68.55 -15.80
CA GLU A 33 15.29 -68.17 -15.62
C GLU A 33 15.93 -67.21 -16.64
N GLY A 34 16.03 -65.97 -16.17
CA GLY A 34 16.79 -64.87 -16.74
C GLY A 34 16.73 -63.72 -15.75
N ALA A 35 17.60 -63.77 -14.74
CA ALA A 35 17.73 -62.75 -13.71
C ALA A 35 18.13 -61.40 -14.32
N ASP A 36 17.29 -60.38 -14.11
CA ASP A 36 17.59 -59.11 -13.42
C ASP A 36 16.54 -58.08 -13.86
N GLU A 37 15.39 -58.12 -13.19
CA GLU A 37 14.28 -57.21 -13.44
C GLU A 37 14.64 -55.80 -12.94
N SER A 38 14.85 -54.88 -13.89
CA SER A 38 14.74 -53.45 -13.63
C SER A 38 13.27 -53.06 -13.47
N ALA A 39 12.66 -53.44 -12.35
CA ALA A 39 11.35 -52.96 -11.95
C ALA A 39 11.55 -51.76 -11.02
N ARG A 40 11.26 -50.56 -11.53
CA ARG A 40 11.11 -49.33 -10.74
C ARG A 40 9.99 -49.53 -9.71
N GLY A 41 10.37 -50.05 -8.55
CA GLY A 41 9.53 -50.11 -7.37
C GLY A 41 9.07 -48.70 -7.02
N SER A 42 7.75 -48.54 -6.95
CA SER A 42 7.14 -47.39 -6.28
C SER A 42 7.47 -47.50 -4.79
N GLY A 43 8.53 -46.83 -4.37
CA GLY A 43 8.90 -46.67 -2.97
C GLY A 43 8.21 -45.44 -2.36
N PRO A 44 7.86 -45.46 -1.06
CA PRO A 44 7.39 -44.26 -0.37
C PRO A 44 8.50 -43.20 -0.42
N LEU A 45 8.14 -41.96 -0.72
CA LEU A 45 9.06 -40.82 -0.69
C LEU A 45 9.60 -40.65 0.73
N GLN A 46 10.74 -41.29 1.01
CA GLN A 46 11.53 -41.09 2.21
C GLN A 46 12.04 -39.64 2.18
N TRP A 47 11.41 -38.76 2.96
CA TRP A 47 11.99 -37.47 3.29
C TRP A 47 13.31 -37.75 4.03
N GLY A 48 14.45 -37.43 3.40
CA GLY A 48 15.77 -37.55 4.02
C GLY A 48 15.85 -36.75 5.32
N PRO A 49 16.91 -36.92 6.14
CA PRO A 49 16.98 -36.30 7.45
C PRO A 49 16.78 -34.79 7.30
N VAL A 50 15.65 -34.29 7.81
CA VAL A 50 15.45 -32.88 8.05
C VAL A 50 16.70 -32.46 8.81
N ARG A 51 17.51 -31.58 8.24
CA ARG A 51 18.59 -30.95 8.99
C ARG A 51 17.90 -30.31 10.18
N GLU A 52 18.08 -30.96 11.32
CA GLU A 52 17.57 -30.57 12.62
C GLU A 52 18.18 -29.20 12.91
N MET A 53 17.49 -28.15 12.46
CA MET A 53 17.72 -26.81 12.95
C MET A 53 17.29 -26.89 14.41
N MET A 54 18.25 -27.18 15.29
CA MET A 54 18.11 -27.28 16.75
C MET A 54 16.82 -26.62 17.24
N PRO A 55 15.86 -27.38 17.80
CA PRO A 55 14.72 -26.77 18.47
C PRO A 55 15.30 -25.88 19.57
N SER A 56 15.23 -24.57 19.35
CA SER A 56 15.47 -23.57 20.37
C SER A 56 14.45 -23.86 21.47
N ALA A 57 14.82 -24.69 22.44
CA ALA A 57 13.99 -25.17 23.56
C ALA A 57 13.57 -24.05 24.53
N TYR A 58 13.63 -22.79 24.08
CA TYR A 58 13.25 -21.57 24.77
C TYR A 58 12.89 -20.52 23.71
N ARG A 59 11.72 -20.64 23.07
CA ARG A 59 11.23 -19.61 22.13
C ARG A 59 9.70 -19.51 22.07
N GLY A 60 9.02 -19.90 23.14
CA GLY A 60 7.56 -19.81 23.22
C GLY A 60 7.05 -18.39 23.50
N ASP A 61 7.83 -17.59 24.24
CA ASP A 61 7.26 -16.41 24.93
C ASP A 61 7.81 -15.06 24.45
N TYR A 62 8.82 -15.02 23.58
CA TYR A 62 9.58 -13.79 23.29
C TYR A 62 9.14 -12.97 22.07
N TYR A 63 8.19 -13.46 21.27
CA TYR A 63 7.78 -12.78 20.03
C TYR A 63 6.26 -12.71 19.94
N ARG A 64 5.63 -12.09 20.95
CA ARG A 64 4.21 -11.81 20.88
C ARG A 64 3.99 -10.65 19.90
N PRO A 65 3.18 -10.83 18.83
CA PRO A 65 2.82 -9.71 17.98
C PRO A 65 2.09 -8.64 18.81
N PRO A 66 2.22 -7.34 18.45
CA PRO A 66 1.41 -6.31 19.06
C PRO A 66 -0.08 -6.65 18.88
N PRO A 67 -0.95 -6.22 19.81
CA PRO A 67 -2.39 -6.35 19.60
C PRO A 67 -2.80 -5.65 18.32
N ALA A 68 -3.93 -6.07 17.74
CA ALA A 68 -4.42 -5.45 16.52
C ALA A 68 -4.61 -3.95 16.70
N PHE A 69 -4.14 -3.14 15.75
CA PHE A 69 -4.26 -1.69 15.81
C PHE A 69 -5.73 -1.27 15.80
N ARG A 70 -6.04 -0.34 16.69
CA ARG A 70 -7.35 0.30 16.81
C ARG A 70 -7.15 1.82 16.84
N PRO A 71 -8.14 2.60 16.37
CA PRO A 71 -8.04 4.07 16.35
C PRO A 71 -7.78 4.69 17.71
N GLU A 72 -8.12 4.01 18.81
CA GLU A 72 -7.91 4.50 20.17
C GLU A 72 -6.45 4.42 20.64
N MET A 73 -5.57 3.79 19.86
CA MET A 73 -4.17 3.56 20.22
C MET A 73 -3.27 4.65 19.66
N ASP A 74 -2.15 4.92 20.34
CA ASP A 74 -1.07 5.73 19.78
C ASP A 74 -0.47 5.02 18.55
N SER A 75 -0.65 5.62 17.38
CA SER A 75 -0.23 5.04 16.11
C SER A 75 1.29 5.00 15.94
N VAL A 76 2.02 5.93 16.55
CA VAL A 76 3.49 6.01 16.48
C VAL A 76 4.09 4.94 17.37
N GLU A 77 3.67 4.88 18.63
CA GLU A 77 4.12 3.85 19.59
C GLU A 77 3.76 2.44 19.12
N TRP A 78 2.56 2.26 18.57
CA TRP A 78 2.16 0.97 18.01
C TRP A 78 3.00 0.57 16.81
N LEU A 79 3.30 1.53 15.92
CA LEU A 79 4.12 1.29 14.73
C LEU A 79 5.56 0.92 15.10
N GLU A 80 6.15 1.58 16.09
CA GLU A 80 7.48 1.24 16.63
C GLU A 80 7.51 -0.21 17.15
N ARG A 81 6.51 -0.59 17.96
CA ARG A 81 6.37 -1.98 18.46
C ARG A 81 6.18 -3.00 17.34
N LEU A 82 5.46 -2.63 16.28
CA LEU A 82 5.30 -3.47 15.11
C LEU A 82 6.63 -3.65 14.37
N GLU A 83 7.39 -2.58 14.15
CA GLU A 83 8.70 -2.63 13.49
C GLU A 83 9.67 -3.52 14.27
N ASP A 84 9.73 -3.36 15.59
CA ASP A 84 10.52 -4.22 16.47
C ASP A 84 10.12 -5.69 16.33
N PHE A 85 8.82 -5.97 16.37
CA PHE A 85 8.29 -7.33 16.18
C PHE A 85 8.65 -7.93 14.82
N LEU A 86 8.53 -7.17 13.73
CA LEU A 86 8.86 -7.62 12.38
C LEU A 86 10.37 -7.88 12.23
N CYS A 87 11.21 -7.04 12.82
CA CYS A 87 12.66 -7.22 12.87
C CYS A 87 13.05 -8.47 13.67
N LEU A 88 12.50 -8.62 14.88
CA LEU A 88 12.76 -9.75 15.76
C LEU A 88 12.29 -11.09 15.18
N SER A 89 11.14 -11.07 14.48
CA SER A 89 10.58 -12.22 13.78
C SER A 89 11.26 -12.52 12.44
N ARG A 90 12.22 -11.69 12.03
CA ARG A 90 12.98 -11.80 10.77
C ARG A 90 12.09 -11.81 9.53
N VAL A 91 11.02 -11.01 9.53
CA VAL A 91 10.13 -10.86 8.35
C VAL A 91 10.91 -10.16 7.23
N PRO A 92 10.98 -10.74 6.01
CA PRO A 92 11.63 -10.10 4.87
C PRO A 92 11.05 -8.71 4.61
N PRO A 93 11.87 -7.68 4.29
CA PRO A 93 11.37 -6.32 4.05
C PRO A 93 10.25 -6.23 3.01
N SER A 94 10.24 -7.09 1.98
CA SER A 94 9.18 -7.17 0.96
C SER A 94 7.82 -7.57 1.54
N ASP A 95 7.80 -8.35 2.62
CA ASP A 95 6.60 -8.96 3.16
C ASP A 95 6.06 -8.18 4.35
N ARG A 96 6.81 -7.19 4.85
CA ARG A 96 6.47 -6.40 6.04
C ARG A 96 5.16 -5.63 5.89
N GLY A 97 4.91 -5.01 4.73
CA GLY A 97 3.65 -4.28 4.50
C GLY A 97 2.44 -5.20 4.51
N MET A 98 2.56 -6.40 3.94
CA MET A 98 1.51 -7.42 4.02
C MET A 98 1.31 -7.92 5.46
N ALA A 99 2.39 -8.25 6.18
CA ALA A 99 2.34 -8.70 7.57
C ALA A 99 1.68 -7.65 8.49
N ALA A 100 2.01 -6.38 8.30
CA ALA A 100 1.45 -5.26 9.06
C ALA A 100 -0.07 -5.14 8.89
N ARG A 101 -0.59 -5.37 7.68
CA ARG A 101 -2.04 -5.27 7.38
C ARG A 101 -2.87 -6.34 8.09
N TYR A 102 -2.29 -7.50 8.40
CA TYR A 102 -2.96 -8.53 9.20
C TYR A 102 -3.09 -8.15 10.68
N LEU A 103 -2.31 -7.17 11.13
CA LEU A 103 -2.35 -6.65 12.50
C LEU A 103 -3.22 -5.40 12.63
N LEU A 104 -3.97 -5.02 11.59
CA LEU A 104 -5.00 -3.99 11.67
C LEU A 104 -6.33 -4.60 12.11
N SER A 105 -7.12 -3.87 12.91
CA SER A 105 -8.52 -4.23 13.09
C SER A 105 -9.30 -4.15 11.76
N ASP A 106 -10.40 -4.90 11.64
CA ASP A 106 -11.19 -4.94 10.40
C ASP A 106 -11.73 -3.57 9.98
N SER A 107 -12.03 -2.71 10.95
CA SER A 107 -12.47 -1.33 10.70
C SER A 107 -11.37 -0.51 10.02
N VAL A 108 -10.19 -0.43 10.66
CA VAL A 108 -9.02 0.29 10.15
C VAL A 108 -8.56 -0.26 8.80
N ARG A 109 -8.56 -1.59 8.64
CA ARG A 109 -8.17 -2.22 7.37
C ARG A 109 -9.05 -1.81 6.21
N ARG A 110 -10.37 -1.69 6.42
CA ARG A 110 -11.33 -1.25 5.38
C ARG A 110 -11.17 0.23 5.05
N GLU A 111 -10.83 1.04 6.06
CA GLU A 111 -10.61 2.48 5.92
C GLU A 111 -9.32 2.78 5.12
N LEU A 112 -8.19 2.19 5.54
CA LEU A 112 -6.89 2.42 4.89
C LEU A 112 -6.78 1.78 3.50
N TYR A 113 -7.57 0.72 3.24
CA TYR A 113 -7.48 -0.08 2.02
C TYR A 113 -8.85 -0.44 1.45
N PRO A 114 -9.53 0.52 0.78
CA PRO A 114 -10.80 0.27 0.12
C PRO A 114 -10.66 -0.77 -1.01
N ALA A 115 -11.75 -1.46 -1.32
CA ALA A 115 -11.79 -2.46 -2.39
C ALA A 115 -11.62 -1.80 -3.78
N GLY A 116 -10.78 -2.37 -4.65
CA GLY A 116 -10.61 -1.94 -6.04
C GLY A 116 -9.42 -1.04 -6.34
N GLN A 117 -8.59 -0.67 -5.35
CA GLN A 117 -7.38 0.13 -5.58
C GLN A 117 -6.16 -0.76 -5.88
N THR A 118 -5.27 -0.34 -6.80
CA THR A 118 -3.96 -0.97 -7.00
C THR A 118 -3.14 -0.80 -5.74
N ARG A 119 -2.70 -1.93 -5.16
CA ARG A 119 -2.06 -1.96 -3.85
C ARG A 119 -0.55 -1.96 -4.03
N ASP A 120 0.10 -0.88 -3.60
CA ASP A 120 1.48 -1.00 -3.17
C ASP A 120 1.46 -1.67 -1.79
N ASP A 121 2.04 -2.86 -1.72
CA ASP A 121 2.14 -3.66 -0.50
C ASP A 121 3.44 -3.38 0.28
N SER A 122 4.16 -2.30 -0.08
CA SER A 122 5.33 -1.84 0.64
C SER A 122 5.00 -1.42 2.07
N PHE A 123 5.98 -1.60 2.96
CA PHE A 123 5.85 -1.18 4.34
C PHE A 123 5.82 0.35 4.47
N GLU A 124 6.53 1.08 3.61
CA GLU A 124 6.49 2.55 3.56
C GLU A 124 5.09 3.08 3.28
N GLU A 125 4.40 2.49 2.30
CA GLU A 125 3.04 2.86 1.96
C GLU A 125 2.08 2.60 3.12
N PHE A 126 2.27 1.48 3.82
CA PHE A 126 1.53 1.18 5.05
C PHE A 126 1.74 2.25 6.12
N ARG A 127 3.00 2.61 6.42
CA ARG A 127 3.32 3.64 7.44
C ARG A 127 2.69 4.98 7.11
N ARG A 128 2.82 5.41 5.85
CA ARG A 128 2.23 6.64 5.35
C ARG A 128 0.73 6.67 5.59
N ARG A 129 -0.01 5.65 5.13
CA ARG A 129 -1.48 5.61 5.31
C ARG A 129 -1.90 5.57 6.77
N LEU A 130 -1.19 4.82 7.60
CA LEU A 130 -1.49 4.71 9.02
C LEU A 130 -1.32 6.06 9.73
N LEU A 131 -0.22 6.76 9.48
CA LEU A 131 0.09 8.04 10.11
C LEU A 131 -0.70 9.21 9.52
N ASP A 132 -1.05 9.16 8.24
CA ASP A 132 -1.93 10.17 7.64
C ASP A 132 -3.35 10.12 8.23
N ALA A 133 -3.83 8.92 8.60
CA ALA A 133 -5.19 8.72 9.13
C ALA A 133 -5.26 8.80 10.66
N TYR A 134 -4.26 8.25 11.36
CA TYR A 134 -4.26 8.12 12.83
C TYR A 134 -3.00 8.66 13.48
N GLY A 135 -2.13 9.35 12.73
CA GLY A 135 -0.96 10.03 13.29
C GLY A 135 -1.39 11.05 14.35
N PRO A 136 -0.49 11.41 15.28
CA PRO A 136 -0.77 12.45 16.24
C PRO A 136 -1.11 13.74 15.48
N GLU A 137 -2.31 14.26 15.71
CA GLU A 137 -2.68 15.57 15.20
C GLU A 137 -1.70 16.59 15.80
N GLU A 138 -1.01 17.37 14.96
CA GLU A 138 -0.16 18.46 15.45
C GLU A 138 -1.03 19.32 16.38
N SER A 139 -0.62 19.47 17.64
CA SER A 139 -1.40 20.27 18.58
C SER A 139 -1.53 21.70 18.04
N THR A 140 -2.63 22.39 18.36
CA THR A 140 -2.83 23.79 17.93
C THR A 140 -1.64 24.67 18.30
N GLY A 141 -0.99 24.42 19.45
CA GLY A 141 0.23 25.12 19.86
C GLY A 141 1.42 24.89 18.91
N GLN A 142 1.66 23.64 18.51
CA GLN A 142 2.74 23.29 17.55
C GLN A 142 2.48 23.89 16.16
N GLN A 143 1.23 23.89 15.71
CA GLN A 143 0.84 24.51 14.44
C GLN A 143 1.08 26.02 14.46
N ILE A 144 0.72 26.68 15.56
CA ILE A 144 0.95 28.12 15.78
C ILE A 144 2.45 28.43 15.86
N GLU A 145 3.24 27.64 16.58
CA GLU A 145 4.69 27.81 16.67
C GLU A 145 5.38 27.68 15.31
N ARG A 146 4.97 26.69 14.51
CA ARG A 146 5.44 26.51 13.13
C ARG A 146 5.10 27.71 12.27
N PHE A 147 3.88 28.24 12.37
CA PHE A 147 3.46 29.46 11.68
C PHE A 147 4.34 30.65 12.06
N HIS A 148 4.60 30.86 13.35
CA HIS A 148 5.47 31.95 13.81
C HIS A 148 6.93 31.80 13.37
N SER A 149 7.38 30.58 13.07
CA SER A 149 8.75 30.32 12.62
C SER A 149 8.97 30.55 11.11
N LEU A 150 7.90 30.70 10.32
CA LEU A 150 7.96 30.83 8.86
C LEU A 150 8.70 32.08 8.37
N HIS A 151 9.74 31.91 7.57
CA HIS A 151 10.38 33.00 6.86
C HIS A 151 10.74 32.54 5.46
N GLN A 152 10.84 33.48 4.53
CA GLN A 152 11.22 33.20 3.16
C GLN A 152 12.62 32.58 3.15
N ARG A 153 12.70 31.35 2.64
CA ARG A 153 13.96 30.60 2.53
C ARG A 153 14.80 31.17 1.39
N GLU A 154 16.11 30.98 1.47
CA GLU A 154 17.03 31.40 0.40
C GLU A 154 16.68 30.68 -0.92
N GLY A 155 16.44 31.46 -1.98
CA GLY A 155 16.02 30.94 -3.29
C GLY A 155 14.52 30.65 -3.45
N GLN A 156 13.70 30.77 -2.39
CA GLN A 156 12.25 30.63 -2.48
C GLN A 156 11.61 31.90 -3.07
N THR A 157 10.67 31.76 -4.01
CA THR A 157 9.96 32.93 -4.55
C THR A 157 8.98 33.50 -3.53
N VAL A 158 8.62 34.77 -3.71
CA VAL A 158 7.66 35.45 -2.83
C VAL A 158 6.30 34.77 -2.88
N GLU A 159 5.89 34.28 -4.05
CA GLU A 159 4.63 33.56 -4.27
C GLU A 159 4.63 32.21 -3.56
N GLN A 160 5.71 31.45 -3.66
CA GLN A 160 5.87 30.17 -2.96
C GLN A 160 5.82 30.38 -1.44
N TYR A 161 6.48 31.42 -0.95
CA TYR A 161 6.42 31.78 0.45
C TYR A 161 5.01 32.21 0.89
N ALA A 162 4.29 33.00 0.07
CA ALA A 162 2.91 33.40 0.35
C ALA A 162 1.97 32.17 0.43
N GLN A 163 2.15 31.20 -0.48
CA GLN A 163 1.41 29.94 -0.46
C GLN A 163 1.69 29.13 0.82
N GLU A 164 2.96 29.01 1.22
CA GLU A 164 3.35 28.32 2.46
C GLU A 164 2.74 28.98 3.71
N VAL A 165 2.78 30.32 3.80
CA VAL A 165 2.15 31.07 4.90
C VAL A 165 0.64 30.82 4.94
N ALA A 166 -0.03 30.82 3.79
CA ALA A 166 -1.46 30.58 3.70
C ALA A 166 -1.85 29.14 4.08
N GLU A 167 -1.08 28.15 3.65
CA GLU A 167 -1.32 26.73 3.98
C GLU A 167 -1.13 26.47 5.48
N VAL A 168 0.03 26.87 6.02
CA VAL A 168 0.36 26.63 7.43
C VAL A 168 -0.56 27.42 8.35
N GLY A 169 -0.87 28.68 8.00
CA GLY A 169 -1.77 29.49 8.81
C GLY A 169 -3.22 28.99 8.78
N ARG A 170 -3.70 28.45 7.64
CA ARG A 170 -5.02 27.80 7.59
C ARG A 170 -5.08 26.58 8.51
N ARG A 171 -4.03 25.76 8.53
CA ARG A 171 -3.95 24.61 9.45
C ARG A 171 -3.98 25.06 10.91
N ALA A 172 -3.22 26.10 11.23
CA ALA A 172 -3.16 26.67 12.58
C ALA A 172 -4.41 27.49 12.99
N GLY A 173 -5.40 27.68 12.10
CA GLY A 173 -6.60 28.46 12.39
C GLY A 173 -6.36 29.95 12.65
N VAL A 174 -5.28 30.53 12.11
CA VAL A 174 -4.93 31.96 12.35
C VAL A 174 -5.77 32.90 11.49
N THR A 175 -5.88 34.16 11.91
CA THR A 175 -6.69 35.14 11.19
C THR A 175 -5.99 35.65 9.94
N GLU A 176 -6.74 36.20 8.97
CA GLU A 176 -6.17 36.87 7.78
C GLU A 176 -5.17 37.96 8.16
N ARG A 177 -5.44 38.68 9.25
CA ARG A 177 -4.54 39.70 9.78
C ARG A 177 -3.19 39.11 10.20
N ASP A 178 -3.19 37.92 10.79
CA ASP A 178 -1.98 37.25 11.23
C ASP A 178 -1.21 36.68 10.04
N LEU A 179 -1.90 36.19 9.00
CA LEU A 179 -1.28 35.79 7.71
C LEU A 179 -0.52 36.96 7.09
N VAL A 180 -1.16 38.13 6.96
CA VAL A 180 -0.56 39.32 6.38
C VAL A 180 0.64 39.79 7.20
N ALA A 181 0.51 39.81 8.53
CA ALA A 181 1.59 40.19 9.43
C ALA A 181 2.79 39.22 9.32
N ARG A 182 2.54 37.90 9.26
CA ARG A 182 3.59 36.91 9.15
C ARG A 182 4.30 36.96 7.81
N PHE A 183 3.53 37.11 6.73
CA PHE A 183 4.07 37.26 5.39
C PHE A 183 4.99 38.48 5.31
N ALA A 184 4.50 39.67 5.67
CA ALA A 184 5.30 40.90 5.64
C ALA A 184 6.53 40.84 6.55
N GLY A 185 6.41 40.24 7.74
CA GLY A 185 7.50 40.13 8.71
C GLY A 185 8.52 39.02 8.41
N GLY A 186 8.20 38.05 7.54
CA GLY A 186 9.07 36.93 7.21
C GLY A 186 9.72 37.00 5.83
N ILE A 187 9.44 38.04 5.03
CA ILE A 187 10.14 38.27 3.77
C ILE A 187 11.59 38.66 4.06
N THR A 188 12.52 37.88 3.51
CA THR A 188 13.96 38.07 3.66
C THR A 188 14.58 38.71 2.42
N SER A 189 13.91 38.65 1.26
CA SER A 189 14.35 39.33 0.04
C SER A 189 14.16 40.85 0.16
N LYS A 190 15.26 41.59 -0.05
CA LYS A 190 15.28 43.06 -0.03
C LYS A 190 14.47 43.65 -1.19
N GLU A 191 14.51 43.02 -2.35
CA GLU A 191 13.74 43.41 -3.55
C GLU A 191 12.24 43.15 -3.34
N ALA A 192 11.87 42.02 -2.74
CA ALA A 192 10.49 41.71 -2.38
C ALA A 192 9.94 42.67 -1.32
N TYR A 193 10.74 42.96 -0.30
CA TYR A 193 10.40 43.95 0.73
C TYR A 193 10.13 45.32 0.10
N LEU A 194 10.98 45.78 -0.82
CA LEU A 194 10.79 47.05 -1.53
C LEU A 194 9.58 47.02 -2.47
N ALA A 195 9.36 45.93 -3.21
CA ALA A 195 8.20 45.78 -4.09
C ALA A 195 6.87 45.86 -3.34
N ILE A 196 6.78 45.26 -2.15
CA ILE A 196 5.60 45.33 -1.29
C ILE A 196 5.47 46.69 -0.60
N ARG A 197 6.59 47.30 -0.13
CA ARG A 197 6.54 48.63 0.48
C ARG A 197 6.18 49.75 -0.50
N LEU A 198 6.44 49.55 -1.78
CA LEU A 198 6.10 50.47 -2.87
C LEU A 198 4.67 50.24 -3.41
N GLN A 199 3.98 49.20 -2.96
CA GLN A 199 2.62 48.89 -3.40
C GLN A 199 1.61 49.47 -2.40
N GLU A 200 0.79 50.43 -2.85
CA GLU A 200 -0.25 51.04 -2.01
C GLU A 200 -1.23 49.96 -1.46
N PRO A 201 -1.66 50.04 -0.19
CA PRO A 201 -2.52 49.01 0.43
C PRO A 201 -3.79 48.68 -0.38
N ALA A 202 -4.36 49.67 -1.08
CA ALA A 202 -5.54 49.50 -1.93
C ALA A 202 -5.29 48.63 -3.19
N THR A 203 -4.04 48.57 -3.67
CA THR A 203 -3.67 47.73 -4.81
C THR A 203 -3.40 46.29 -4.46
N LEU A 204 -2.96 46.00 -3.22
CA LEU A 204 -2.83 44.63 -2.73
C LEU A 204 -4.21 43.96 -2.67
N VAL A 205 -5.20 44.60 -2.04
CA VAL A 205 -6.59 44.08 -1.97
C VAL A 205 -7.19 43.88 -3.36
N ARG A 206 -7.03 44.84 -4.28
CA ARG A 206 -7.51 44.68 -5.67
C ARG A 206 -6.79 43.56 -6.44
N ARG A 207 -5.50 43.33 -6.19
CA ARG A 207 -4.73 42.25 -6.83
C ARG A 207 -5.10 40.88 -6.24
N TRP A 208 -5.38 40.78 -4.93
CA TRP A 208 -5.97 39.59 -4.31
C TRP A 208 -7.31 39.21 -4.94
N HIS A 209 -8.15 40.19 -5.29
CA HIS A 209 -9.41 39.96 -6.00
C HIS A 209 -9.27 39.62 -7.50
N HIS A 210 -8.08 39.76 -8.09
CA HIS A 210 -7.85 39.55 -9.52
C HIS A 210 -7.02 38.29 -9.85
N PHE A 211 -6.67 37.46 -8.85
CA PHE A 211 -6.06 36.16 -9.12
C PHE A 211 -7.11 35.19 -9.69
N PRO A 212 -6.90 34.63 -10.91
CA PRO A 212 -7.91 33.86 -11.62
C PRO A 212 -8.13 32.43 -11.08
N ASP A 213 -7.28 31.94 -10.18
CA ASP A 213 -7.39 30.58 -9.64
C ASP A 213 -7.65 30.58 -8.13
N ARG A 214 -8.94 30.71 -7.80
CA ARG A 214 -9.47 30.45 -6.46
C ARG A 214 -10.09 29.04 -6.43
N PRO A 215 -9.65 28.10 -5.58
CA PRO A 215 -10.48 26.95 -5.24
C PRO A 215 -11.62 27.40 -4.30
N PRO A 216 -12.86 26.89 -4.48
CA PRO A 216 -14.01 27.31 -3.69
C PRO A 216 -13.88 26.89 -2.21
N LEU A 217 -14.70 27.57 -1.39
CA LEU A 217 -14.78 27.47 0.07
C LEU A 217 -14.94 26.04 0.58
#